data_AF-A0A7S4CZ81-F1
#
_entry.id   AF-A0A7S4CZ81-F1
#
_cell.length_a   1.000
_cell.length_b   1.000
_cell.length_c   1.000
_cell.angle_alpha   90.00
_cell.angle_beta   90.00
_cell.angle_gamma   90.00
#
_symmetry.space_group_name_H-M   'P 1'
#
loop_
_entity.id
_entity.type
_entity.pdbx_description
1 polymer ?
#
loop_
_entity_poly.entity_id
_entity_poly.type
_entity_poly.pdbx_seq_one_letter_code
_entity_poly.pdbx_strand_id
1 'polypeptide(L)'
;MEMIKDFISTLKSLRNGSSAFTETCNKLTSMAAELEEGQRDNVVNILISQISTSKDDDTKLGAWKLLDSIVTTVGRGYIRGFTEHLRHVARYSIPPTAEYGRIIQNWDANNIFPRDTL
;
A
#
# COMPACT_ATOMS: atom_id res chain seq x y z
N MET A 1 -23.04 -3.26 -1.08
CA MET A 1 -21.58 -3.13 -0.88
C MET A 1 -20.90 -3.03 -2.24
N GLU A 2 -20.64 -1.81 -2.71
CA GLU A 2 -20.14 -1.51 -4.08
C GLU A 2 -18.69 -0.99 -4.06
N MET A 3 -18.36 -0.07 -3.14
CA MET A 3 -17.06 0.62 -3.09
C MET A 3 -15.82 -0.29 -2.92
N ILE A 4 -15.89 -1.37 -2.13
CA ILE A 4 -14.75 -2.30 -2.00
C ILE A 4 -14.46 -3.04 -3.33
N LYS A 5 -15.49 -3.30 -4.14
CA LYS A 5 -15.31 -3.92 -5.46
C LYS A 5 -14.67 -2.93 -6.43
N ASP A 6 -15.07 -1.66 -6.36
CA ASP A 6 -14.47 -0.59 -7.16
C ASP A 6 -13.01 -0.35 -6.77
N PHE A 7 -12.68 -0.46 -5.48
CA PHE A 7 -11.32 -0.40 -4.99
C PHE A 7 -10.47 -1.50 -5.64
N ILE A 8 -10.95 -2.75 -5.61
CA ILE A 8 -10.26 -3.89 -6.24
C ILE A 8 -10.10 -3.68 -7.75
N SER A 9 -11.15 -3.20 -8.42
CA SER A 9 -11.12 -2.94 -9.86
C SER A 9 -10.08 -1.87 -10.22
N THR A 10 -10.07 -0.76 -9.47
CA THR A 10 -9.14 0.35 -9.65
C THR A 10 -7.70 -0.07 -9.29
N LEU A 11 -7.52 -0.93 -8.29
CA LEU A 11 -6.21 -1.45 -7.90
C LEU A 11 -5.58 -2.29 -9.02
N LYS A 12 -6.38 -3.05 -9.78
CA LYS A 12 -5.89 -3.85 -10.91
C LYS A 12 -5.29 -3.00 -12.04
N SER A 13 -5.69 -1.74 -12.16
CA SER A 13 -5.11 -0.81 -13.14
C SER A 13 -3.90 -0.04 -12.60
N LEU A 14 -3.56 -0.19 -11.31
CA LEU A 14 -2.42 0.49 -10.70
C LEU A 14 -1.10 -0.15 -11.15
N ARG A 15 -0.40 0.52 -12.06
CA ARG A 15 0.91 0.09 -12.56
C ARG A 15 1.93 1.21 -12.42
N ASN A 16 3.03 0.95 -11.70
CA ASN A 16 4.13 1.90 -11.59
C ASN A 16 4.69 2.22 -12.99
N GLY A 17 5.05 3.50 -13.22
CA GLY A 17 5.52 3.97 -14.53
C GLY A 17 4.43 4.29 -15.56
N SER A 18 3.15 4.00 -15.26
CA SER A 18 2.03 4.49 -16.07
C SER A 18 1.85 6.00 -15.94
N SER A 19 1.43 6.67 -17.02
CA SER A 19 1.06 8.10 -16.99
C SER A 19 -0.10 8.39 -16.03
N ALA A 20 -0.99 7.41 -15.82
CA ALA A 20 -2.13 7.52 -14.92
C ALA A 20 -1.81 7.06 -13.49
N PHE A 21 -0.56 6.69 -13.19
CA PHE A 21 -0.19 6.11 -11.90
C PHE A 21 -0.56 7.02 -10.72
N THR A 22 -0.15 8.28 -10.77
CA THR A 22 -0.39 9.25 -9.69
C THR A 22 -1.88 9.48 -9.46
N GLU A 23 -2.66 9.66 -10.54
CA GLU A 23 -4.11 9.86 -10.45
C GLU A 23 -4.81 8.62 -9.85
N THR A 24 -4.43 7.43 -10.32
CA THR A 24 -4.97 6.15 -9.83
C THR A 24 -4.62 5.94 -8.35
N CYS A 25 -3.38 6.25 -7.96
CA CYS A 25 -2.91 6.13 -6.59
C CYS A 25 -3.67 7.08 -5.64
N ASN A 26 -3.86 8.34 -6.06
CA ASN A 26 -4.64 9.32 -5.30
C ASN A 26 -6.09 8.88 -5.15
N LYS A 27 -6.72 8.40 -6.24
CA LYS A 27 -8.09 7.87 -6.20
C LYS A 27 -8.22 6.71 -5.21
N LEU A 28 -7.31 5.74 -5.27
CA LEU A 28 -7.28 4.61 -4.35
C LEU A 28 -7.05 5.05 -2.90
N THR A 29 -6.22 6.07 -2.67
CA THR A 29 -5.99 6.64 -1.33
C THR A 29 -7.26 7.28 -0.78
N SER A 30 -8.01 8.04 -1.59
CA SER A 30 -9.30 8.60 -1.18
C SER A 30 -10.33 7.51 -0.86
N MET A 31 -10.41 6.47 -1.71
CA MET A 31 -11.29 5.33 -1.44
C MET A 31 -10.90 4.58 -0.16
N ALA A 32 -9.60 4.47 0.14
CA ALA A 32 -9.14 3.88 1.40
C ALA A 32 -9.57 4.74 2.61
N ALA A 33 -9.53 6.06 2.51
CA ALA A 33 -10.04 6.93 3.57
C ALA A 33 -11.54 6.68 3.86
N GLU A 34 -12.35 6.54 2.82
CA GLU A 34 -13.79 6.23 2.95
C GLU A 34 -14.05 4.81 3.50
N LEU A 35 -13.14 3.87 3.23
CA LEU A 35 -13.24 2.48 3.67
C LEU A 35 -12.62 2.23 5.06
N GLU A 36 -11.97 3.22 5.68
CA GLU A 36 -11.31 3.06 6.98
C GLU A 36 -12.31 2.59 8.06
N GLU A 37 -13.49 3.21 8.10
CA GLU A 37 -14.59 2.84 9.01
C GLU A 37 -15.34 1.61 8.48
N GLY A 38 -14.82 0.43 8.78
CA GLY A 38 -15.53 -0.84 8.63
C GLY A 38 -15.08 -1.74 7.48
N GLN A 39 -14.15 -1.29 6.63
CA GLN A 39 -13.55 -2.11 5.56
C GLN A 39 -12.02 -2.05 5.52
N ARG A 40 -11.39 -1.37 6.48
CA ARG A 40 -9.92 -1.25 6.58
C ARG A 40 -9.20 -2.57 6.42
N ASP A 41 -9.59 -3.60 7.17
CA ASP A 41 -8.90 -4.89 7.17
C ASP A 41 -9.02 -5.58 5.79
N ASN A 42 -10.13 -5.38 5.07
CA ASN A 42 -10.27 -5.85 3.70
C ASN A 42 -9.31 -5.13 2.75
N VAL A 43 -9.19 -3.79 2.87
CA VAL A 43 -8.24 -3.00 2.07
C VAL A 43 -6.79 -3.45 2.34
N VAL A 44 -6.44 -3.63 3.61
CA VAL A 44 -5.11 -4.14 4.03
C VAL A 44 -4.84 -5.51 3.41
N ASN A 45 -5.77 -6.46 3.55
CA ASN A 45 -5.62 -7.81 2.99
C ASN A 45 -5.50 -7.82 1.46
N ILE A 46 -6.26 -6.97 0.76
CA ILE A 46 -6.19 -6.82 -0.69
C ILE A 46 -4.80 -6.33 -1.11
N LEU A 47 -4.26 -5.31 -0.45
CA LEU A 47 -2.94 -4.76 -0.77
C LEU A 47 -1.81 -5.74 -0.48
N ILE A 48 -1.87 -6.45 0.66
CA ILE A 48 -0.90 -7.50 0.99
C ILE A 48 -0.96 -8.63 -0.05
N SER A 49 -2.17 -9.05 -0.45
CA SER A 49 -2.36 -10.06 -1.49
C SER A 49 -1.76 -9.61 -2.82
N GLN A 50 -1.98 -8.35 -3.23
CA GLN A 50 -1.40 -7.80 -4.45
C GLN A 50 0.14 -7.85 -4.43
N ILE A 51 0.77 -7.48 -3.31
CA ILE A 51 2.24 -7.49 -3.19
C ILE A 51 2.80 -8.92 -3.14
N SER A 52 2.15 -9.82 -2.40
CA SER A 52 2.63 -11.18 -2.16
C SER A 52 2.38 -12.15 -3.33
N THR A 53 1.35 -11.92 -4.14
CA THR A 53 0.96 -12.81 -5.24
C THR A 53 1.37 -12.33 -6.63
N SER A 54 1.60 -11.02 -6.81
CA SER A 54 2.04 -10.48 -8.10
C SER A 54 3.41 -11.04 -8.50
N LYS A 55 3.56 -11.38 -9.77
CA LYS A 55 4.85 -11.71 -10.40
C LYS A 55 5.47 -10.52 -11.14
N ASP A 56 4.73 -9.43 -11.27
CA ASP A 56 5.14 -8.20 -11.94
C ASP A 56 5.66 -7.19 -10.92
N ASP A 57 6.92 -6.78 -11.09
CA ASP A 57 7.61 -5.91 -10.13
C ASP A 57 7.04 -4.48 -10.13
N ASP A 58 6.55 -3.97 -11.27
CA ASP A 58 5.89 -2.66 -11.35
C ASP A 58 4.58 -2.65 -10.56
N THR A 59 3.85 -3.76 -10.58
CA THR A 59 2.63 -3.95 -9.82
C THR A 59 2.93 -4.03 -8.33
N LYS A 60 3.97 -4.76 -7.92
CA LYS A 60 4.41 -4.80 -6.51
C LYS A 60 4.83 -3.43 -6.01
N LEU A 61 5.68 -2.73 -6.78
CA LEU A 61 6.16 -1.40 -6.43
C LEU A 61 5.02 -0.37 -6.42
N GLY A 62 4.09 -0.48 -7.37
CA GLY A 62 2.87 0.33 -7.38
C GLY A 62 2.03 0.14 -6.12
N ALA A 63 1.82 -1.10 -5.69
CA ALA A 63 1.10 -1.41 -4.46
C ALA A 63 1.84 -0.93 -3.19
N TRP A 64 3.18 -0.98 -3.17
CA TRP A 64 4.00 -0.39 -2.11
C TRP A 64 3.85 1.13 -2.02
N LYS A 65 3.91 1.82 -3.17
CA LYS A 65 3.71 3.28 -3.24
C LYS A 65 2.28 3.68 -2.86
N LEU A 66 1.29 2.86 -3.18
CA LEU A 66 -0.08 3.08 -2.69
C LEU A 66 -0.18 2.88 -1.18
N LEU A 67 0.46 1.83 -0.63
CA LEU A 67 0.50 1.63 0.82
C LEU A 67 1.14 2.84 1.49
N ASP A 68 2.27 3.33 0.98
CA ASP A 68 2.93 4.57 1.43
C ASP A 68 1.96 5.76 1.42
N SER A 69 1.27 6.00 0.30
CA SER A 69 0.26 7.06 0.17
C SER A 69 -0.87 6.93 1.21
N ILE A 70 -1.38 5.72 1.46
CA ILE A 70 -2.45 5.47 2.43
C ILE A 70 -1.98 5.74 3.86
N VAL A 71 -0.83 5.20 4.26
CA VAL A 71 -0.35 5.35 5.65
C VAL A 71 0.10 6.77 5.96
N THR A 72 0.58 7.51 4.96
CA THR A 72 0.98 8.92 5.12
C THR A 72 -0.19 9.89 5.05
N THR A 73 -1.23 9.59 4.25
CA THR A 73 -2.38 10.49 4.04
C THR A 73 -3.57 10.19 4.97
N VAL A 74 -3.92 8.92 5.13
CA VAL A 74 -5.09 8.50 5.93
C VAL A 74 -4.70 8.24 7.39
N GLY A 75 -3.56 7.57 7.61
CA GLY A 75 -2.92 7.50 8.93
C GLY A 75 -3.27 6.28 9.78
N ARG A 76 -3.54 6.54 11.08
CA ARG A 76 -3.33 5.57 12.18
C ARG A 76 -4.07 4.25 12.06
N GLY A 77 -5.28 4.21 11.49
CA GLY A 77 -6.01 2.97 11.32
C GLY A 77 -5.23 1.97 10.46
N TYR A 78 -4.75 2.44 9.31
CA TYR A 78 -3.99 1.63 8.37
C TYR A 78 -2.59 1.27 8.87
N ILE A 79 -1.91 2.18 9.58
CA ILE A 79 -0.59 1.91 10.19
C ILE A 79 -0.65 0.66 11.08
N ARG A 80 -1.64 0.56 11.96
CA ARG A 80 -1.80 -0.61 12.84
C ARG A 80 -2.02 -1.89 12.02
N GLY A 81 -2.93 -1.85 11.04
CA GLY A 81 -3.23 -3.01 10.20
C GLY A 81 -2.01 -3.49 9.41
N PHE A 82 -1.21 -2.56 8.85
CA PHE A 82 -0.01 -2.93 8.10
C PHE A 82 1.16 -3.37 8.98
N THR A 83 1.28 -2.87 10.20
CA THR A 83 2.36 -3.27 11.13
C THR A 83 2.41 -4.78 11.33
N GLU A 84 1.25 -5.43 11.47
CA GLU A 84 1.13 -6.88 11.66
C GLU A 84 1.57 -7.69 10.43
N HIS A 85 1.60 -7.06 9.25
CA HIS A 85 1.88 -7.70 7.98
C HIS A 85 3.16 -7.20 7.29
N LEU A 86 3.82 -6.16 7.80
CA LEU A 86 4.93 -5.51 7.11
C LEU A 86 6.10 -6.47 6.85
N ARG A 87 6.45 -7.31 7.83
CA ARG A 87 7.48 -8.34 7.65
C ARG A 87 7.12 -9.37 6.58
N HIS A 88 5.84 -9.71 6.45
CA HIS A 88 5.37 -10.63 5.41
C HIS A 88 5.52 -9.98 4.04
N VAL A 89 5.03 -8.75 3.88
CA VAL A 89 5.10 -7.97 2.63
C VAL A 89 6.55 -7.73 2.18
N ALA A 90 7.46 -7.41 3.11
CA ALA A 90 8.87 -7.19 2.83
C ALA A 90 9.56 -8.41 2.20
N ARG A 91 9.18 -9.64 2.56
CA ARG A 91 9.77 -10.87 1.99
C ARG A 91 9.49 -11.05 0.50
N TYR A 92 8.39 -10.50 -0.01
CA TYR A 92 8.02 -10.59 -1.43
C TYR A 92 8.61 -9.46 -2.28
N SER A 93 9.36 -8.57 -1.64
CA SER A 93 10.01 -7.41 -2.25
C SER A 93 11.48 -7.72 -2.62
N ILE A 94 11.78 -8.98 -2.92
CA ILE A 94 13.12 -9.47 -3.29
C ILE A 94 13.17 -9.73 -4.82
N PRO A 95 14.17 -9.20 -5.54
CA PRO A 95 15.30 -8.42 -5.02
C PRO A 95 14.87 -7.03 -4.51
N PRO A 96 15.41 -6.57 -3.36
CA PRO A 96 15.09 -5.26 -2.85
C PRO A 96 15.57 -4.19 -3.82
N THR A 97 14.65 -3.32 -4.22
CA THR A 97 14.95 -2.13 -5.02
C THR A 97 15.26 -0.94 -4.10
N ALA A 98 16.02 0.03 -4.61
CA ALA A 98 16.28 1.28 -3.90
C ALA A 98 14.99 2.03 -3.51
N GLU A 99 13.91 1.84 -4.28
CA GLU A 99 12.62 2.47 -4.04
C GLU A 99 11.95 1.97 -2.75
N TYR A 100 12.00 0.65 -2.47
CA TYR A 100 11.46 0.12 -1.21
C TYR A 100 12.23 0.66 0.00
N GLY A 101 13.57 0.72 -0.11
CA GLY A 101 14.42 1.31 0.93
C GLY A 101 14.10 2.78 1.18
N ARG A 102 13.86 3.56 0.12
CA ARG A 102 13.47 4.98 0.23
C ARG A 102 12.12 5.17 0.93
N ILE A 103 11.13 4.31 0.65
CA ILE A 103 9.82 4.34 1.33
C ILE A 103 10.00 4.08 2.83
N ILE A 104 10.74 3.03 3.21
CA ILE A 104 11.01 2.69 4.61
C ILE A 104 11.77 3.82 5.33
N GLN A 105 12.77 4.41 4.68
CA GLN A 105 13.52 5.57 5.21
C GLN A 105 12.62 6.79 5.43
N ASN A 106 11.68 7.05 4.51
CA ASN A 106 10.70 8.12 4.68
C ASN A 106 9.79 7.84 5.88
N TRP A 107 9.39 6.59 6.11
CA TRP A 107 8.59 6.23 7.27
C TRP A 107 9.34 6.42 8.59
N ASP A 108 10.62 6.03 8.65
CA ASP A 108 11.47 6.25 9.83
C ASP A 108 11.63 7.77 10.09
N ALA A 109 11.96 8.55 9.05
CA ALA A 109 12.16 10.00 9.16
C ALA A 109 10.91 10.76 9.64
N ASN A 110 9.71 10.28 9.29
CA ASN A 110 8.44 10.90 9.65
C ASN A 110 7.74 10.21 10.84
N ASN A 111 8.38 9.24 11.49
CA ASN A 111 7.80 8.45 12.59
C ASN A 111 6.44 7.82 12.24
N ILE A 112 6.28 7.33 11.01
CA ILE A 112 5.03 6.69 10.54
C ILE A 112 4.84 5.33 11.22
N PHE A 113 5.92 4.54 11.32
CA PHE A 113 5.95 3.26 12.02
C PHE A 113 6.98 3.28 13.15
N PRO A 114 6.79 2.47 14.21
CA PRO A 114 7.82 2.24 15.22
C PRO A 114 9.11 1.68 14.63
N ARG A 115 10.26 2.10 15.14
CA ARG A 115 11.58 1.71 14.61
C ARG A 115 11.91 0.21 14.76
N ASP A 116 11.28 -0.48 15.71
CA ASP A 116 11.36 -1.93 15.87
C ASP A 116 10.53 -2.71 14.83
N THR A 117 9.61 -2.03 14.15
CA THR A 117 8.82 -2.56 13.04
C THR A 117 9.54 -2.42 11.69
N LEU A 118 10.29 -1.32 11.49
CA LEU A 118 11.06 -1.00 10.29
C LEU A 118 12.41 -1.75 10.24
#